data_AF-A0A9P6KZN6-F1
#
_entry.id   AF-A0A9P6KZN6-F1
#
_cell.length_a   1.000
_cell.length_b   1.000
_cell.length_c   1.000
_cell.angle_alpha   90.00
_cell.angle_beta   90.00
_cell.angle_gamma   90.00
#
_symmetry.space_group_name_H-M   'P 1'
#
loop_
_entity.id
_entity.type
_entity.pdbx_description
1 polymer ?
#
loop_
_entity_poly.entity_id
_entity_poly.type
_entity_poly.pdbx_seq_one_letter_code
_entity_poly.pdbx_strand_id
1 'polypeptide(L)'
;MFLEYEKRMLEDTKNQSFLMITSYGINLSNVINSVIASYLNKYSFVFLLNFEENSFILKSNEYFRNIQLNDKISRNKLYKKGGVFYSTPRLIITDFLESNLDITKLSCIIVNNADNIKEKSLEAFILYFYSKNCPCFSIKAFSSNCIPFSCGTNSLERKTESLRLTNIVLYPRFHETIKSSFINDIKYSEHKLKIKDDYMELQIILIEMLKEICRPLTKKYGHSYEFIMIANQFNIFEDLNNSTMLYDIKELKFLISLVQSGSPFLLYCECLKSIKKQVELGKDSTWINCSSTFLFVETLEKFFDKIKETLSITEAAIDIRKLFRDHETYRKKLKNTSDLKNTSELKNTSDLNNTSDLNNTSDL
;
A
#
# COMPACT_ATOMS: atom_id res chain seq x y z
N MET A 1 -20.40 -9.34 -26.28
CA MET A 1 -20.89 -10.71 -26.01
C MET A 1 -20.28 -11.13 -24.69
N PHE A 2 -21.08 -11.58 -23.72
CA PHE A 2 -20.56 -11.97 -22.41
C PHE A 2 -19.99 -13.39 -22.42
N LEU A 3 -18.84 -13.56 -21.78
CA LEU A 3 -18.26 -14.87 -21.47
C LEU A 3 -19.09 -15.56 -20.37
N GLU A 4 -18.91 -16.87 -20.23
CA GLU A 4 -19.67 -17.67 -19.27
C GLU A 4 -19.47 -17.20 -17.83
N TYR A 5 -18.21 -16.90 -17.45
CA TYR A 5 -17.93 -16.36 -16.12
C TYR A 5 -18.61 -15.00 -15.89
N GLU A 6 -18.69 -14.12 -16.91
CA GLU A 6 -19.33 -12.80 -16.78
C GLU A 6 -20.83 -12.95 -16.56
N LYS A 7 -21.48 -13.91 -17.23
CA LYS A 7 -22.90 -14.23 -17.01
C LYS A 7 -23.16 -14.70 -15.57
N ARG A 8 -22.31 -15.60 -15.06
CA ARG A 8 -22.41 -16.07 -13.67
C ARG A 8 -22.17 -14.95 -12.65
N MET A 9 -21.19 -14.08 -12.90
CA MET A 9 -20.98 -12.90 -12.07
C MET A 9 -22.22 -12.00 -12.05
N LEU A 10 -22.88 -11.79 -13.19
CA LEU A 10 -24.12 -11.01 -13.26
C LEU A 10 -25.27 -11.65 -12.48
N GLU A 11 -25.37 -12.98 -12.47
CA GLU A 11 -26.37 -13.68 -11.66
C GLU A 11 -26.15 -13.46 -10.17
N ASP A 12 -24.90 -13.56 -9.71
CA ASP A 12 -24.54 -13.31 -8.31
C ASP A 12 -24.78 -11.84 -7.90
N THR A 13 -24.74 -10.91 -8.87
CA THR A 13 -25.07 -9.50 -8.58
C THR A 13 -26.55 -9.26 -8.26
N LYS A 14 -27.44 -10.23 -8.42
CA LYS A 14 -28.86 -10.10 -8.04
C LYS A 14 -29.05 -9.96 -6.53
N ASN A 15 -28.08 -10.42 -5.73
CA ASN A 15 -28.08 -10.22 -4.28
C ASN A 15 -28.17 -8.73 -3.93
N GLN A 16 -28.96 -8.39 -2.89
CA GLN A 16 -29.23 -6.99 -2.55
C GLN A 16 -27.96 -6.24 -2.14
N SER A 17 -27.16 -6.78 -1.22
CA SER A 17 -25.92 -6.18 -0.76
C SER A 17 -24.77 -7.19 -0.79
N PHE A 18 -23.67 -6.85 -1.47
CA PHE A 18 -22.49 -7.73 -1.58
C PHE A 18 -21.22 -6.95 -1.89
N LEU A 19 -20.08 -7.54 -1.53
CA LEU A 19 -18.74 -7.18 -1.97
C LEU A 19 -18.22 -8.24 -2.94
N MET A 20 -18.04 -7.90 -4.20
CA MET A 20 -17.44 -8.78 -5.21
C MET A 20 -15.96 -8.45 -5.39
N ILE A 21 -15.09 -9.42 -5.11
CA ILE A 21 -13.64 -9.30 -5.25
C ILE A 21 -13.18 -10.23 -6.36
N THR A 22 -12.61 -9.66 -7.41
CA THR A 22 -11.97 -10.42 -8.49
C THR A 22 -10.45 -10.36 -8.36
N SER A 23 -9.76 -11.24 -9.08
CA SER A 23 -8.32 -11.12 -9.33
C SER A 23 -8.02 -10.18 -10.49
N TYR A 24 -6.81 -9.62 -10.48
CA TYR A 24 -6.26 -8.86 -11.61
C TYR A 24 -6.33 -9.64 -12.94
N GLY A 25 -6.73 -8.93 -14.00
CA GLY A 25 -6.87 -9.45 -15.35
C GLY A 25 -8.25 -10.03 -15.68
N ILE A 26 -9.16 -10.16 -14.72
CA ILE A 26 -10.57 -10.50 -14.97
C ILE A 26 -11.33 -9.21 -15.29
N ASN A 27 -12.09 -9.20 -16.39
CA ASN A 27 -12.80 -8.00 -16.83
C ASN A 27 -14.04 -7.72 -15.96
N LEU A 28 -13.85 -6.99 -14.87
CA LEU A 28 -14.93 -6.57 -13.98
C LEU A 28 -15.72 -5.37 -14.54
N SER A 29 -15.10 -4.53 -15.36
CA SER A 29 -15.70 -3.32 -15.92
C SER A 29 -16.95 -3.61 -16.76
N ASN A 30 -16.92 -4.69 -17.55
CA ASN A 30 -18.08 -5.14 -18.32
C ASN A 30 -19.28 -5.50 -17.42
N VAL A 31 -19.02 -6.23 -16.33
CA VAL A 31 -20.05 -6.64 -15.36
C VAL A 31 -20.64 -5.40 -14.68
N ILE A 32 -19.80 -4.49 -14.18
CA ILE A 32 -20.23 -3.24 -13.54
C ILE A 32 -21.09 -2.41 -14.50
N ASN A 33 -20.65 -2.22 -15.75
CA ASN A 33 -21.41 -1.46 -16.74
C ASN A 33 -22.78 -2.08 -17.02
N SER A 34 -22.87 -3.40 -17.04
CA SER A 34 -24.13 -4.12 -17.24
C SER A 34 -25.07 -3.98 -16.04
N VAL A 35 -24.53 -4.01 -14.82
CA VAL A 35 -25.29 -3.71 -13.60
C VAL A 35 -25.81 -2.28 -13.65
N ILE A 36 -24.96 -1.29 -13.96
CA ILE A 36 -25.38 0.12 -14.10
C ILE A 36 -26.46 0.26 -15.17
N ALA A 37 -26.32 -0.42 -16.31
CA ALA A 37 -27.29 -0.38 -17.40
C ALA A 37 -28.68 -0.88 -16.97
N SER A 38 -28.75 -1.87 -16.08
CA SER A 38 -30.03 -2.36 -15.53
C SER A 38 -30.78 -1.29 -14.70
N TYR A 39 -30.05 -0.32 -14.16
CA TYR A 39 -30.60 0.80 -13.38
C TYR A 39 -30.80 2.08 -14.22
N LEU A 40 -30.60 2.08 -15.53
CA LEU A 40 -30.85 3.25 -16.38
C LEU A 40 -32.34 3.37 -16.74
N ASN A 41 -33.18 3.70 -15.77
CA ASN A 41 -34.61 3.91 -15.96
C ASN A 41 -35.14 5.03 -15.04
N LYS A 42 -36.42 5.41 -15.21
CA LYS A 42 -37.06 6.48 -14.42
C LYS A 42 -37.35 6.10 -12.96
N TYR A 43 -37.48 4.80 -12.68
CA TYR A 43 -37.93 4.28 -11.39
C TYR A 43 -36.79 3.91 -10.45
N SER A 44 -35.57 3.86 -10.97
CA SER A 44 -34.37 3.64 -10.19
C SER A 44 -33.88 4.95 -9.58
N PHE A 45 -33.20 4.85 -8.45
CA PHE A 45 -32.42 5.94 -7.91
C PHE A 45 -31.11 5.38 -7.34
N VAL A 46 -30.02 5.57 -8.08
CA VAL A 46 -28.73 4.94 -7.78
C VAL A 46 -27.61 5.97 -7.75
N PHE A 47 -26.76 5.89 -6.74
CA PHE A 47 -25.50 6.65 -6.69
C PHE A 47 -24.31 5.80 -7.07
N LEU A 48 -23.40 6.39 -7.86
CA LEU A 48 -22.11 5.81 -8.21
C LEU A 48 -21.03 6.45 -7.34
N LEU A 49 -20.32 5.63 -6.56
CA LEU A 49 -19.21 6.05 -5.69
C LEU A 49 -17.87 5.52 -6.19
N ASN A 50 -16.84 6.38 -6.09
CA ASN A 50 -15.45 6.05 -6.41
C ASN A 50 -15.23 5.56 -7.85
N PHE A 51 -15.91 6.21 -8.80
CA PHE A 51 -15.71 6.00 -10.23
C PHE A 51 -14.91 7.16 -10.84
N GLU A 52 -14.04 6.82 -11.78
CA GLU A 52 -13.34 7.79 -12.61
C GLU A 52 -14.25 8.31 -13.73
N GLU A 53 -14.23 9.61 -14.02
CA GLU A 53 -15.12 10.23 -15.00
C GLU A 53 -15.03 9.61 -16.40
N ASN A 54 -13.87 9.09 -16.78
CA ASN A 54 -13.63 8.50 -18.11
C ASN A 54 -14.12 7.05 -18.23
N SER A 55 -14.49 6.41 -17.12
CA SER A 55 -14.88 4.99 -17.11
C SER A 55 -16.29 4.73 -17.66
N PHE A 56 -17.11 5.77 -17.81
CA PHE A 56 -18.51 5.63 -18.19
C PHE A 56 -18.69 5.61 -19.71
N ILE A 57 -18.91 4.41 -20.25
CA ILE A 57 -19.37 4.23 -21.64
C ILE A 57 -20.85 4.69 -21.77
N LEU A 58 -21.60 4.70 -20.67
CA LEU A 58 -23.05 4.93 -20.62
C LEU A 58 -23.46 6.42 -20.51
N LYS A 59 -22.52 7.36 -20.70
CA LYS A 59 -22.79 8.81 -20.59
C LYS A 59 -23.87 9.32 -21.54
N SER A 60 -24.07 8.65 -22.67
CA SER A 60 -25.03 9.03 -23.71
C SER A 60 -26.49 8.76 -23.33
N ASN A 61 -26.75 8.03 -22.24
CA ASN A 61 -28.10 7.69 -21.83
C ASN A 61 -28.78 8.83 -21.05
N GLU A 62 -30.04 9.15 -21.36
CA GLU A 62 -30.81 10.23 -20.73
C GLU A 62 -31.00 10.06 -19.20
N TYR A 63 -30.95 8.82 -18.72
CA TYR A 63 -31.08 8.48 -17.29
C TYR A 63 -29.75 8.48 -16.54
N PHE A 64 -28.62 8.67 -17.23
CA PHE A 64 -27.32 8.89 -16.60
C PHE A 64 -27.13 10.39 -16.37
N ARG A 65 -26.88 10.79 -15.12
CA ARG A 65 -26.77 12.21 -14.75
C ARG A 65 -25.51 12.48 -13.94
N ASN A 66 -24.63 13.30 -14.50
CA ASN A 66 -23.56 13.93 -13.74
C ASN A 66 -24.14 15.18 -13.05
N ILE A 67 -24.05 15.24 -11.72
CA ILE A 67 -24.60 16.34 -10.91
C ILE A 67 -23.53 17.23 -10.28
N GLN A 68 -22.25 17.04 -10.62
CA GLN A 68 -21.12 17.75 -10.00
C GLN A 68 -21.21 19.28 -10.16
N LEU A 69 -21.71 19.76 -11.29
CA LEU A 69 -21.77 21.20 -11.63
C LEU A 69 -23.17 21.82 -11.40
N ASN A 70 -24.13 21.05 -10.91
CA ASN A 70 -25.52 21.50 -10.80
C ASN A 70 -25.80 22.16 -9.45
N ASP A 71 -26.54 23.27 -9.48
CA ASP A 71 -27.04 23.93 -8.27
C ASP A 71 -28.01 23.03 -7.48
N LYS A 72 -28.15 23.32 -6.18
CA LYS A 72 -29.02 22.58 -5.25
C LYS A 72 -30.45 22.41 -5.76
N ILE A 73 -31.05 23.47 -6.31
CA ILE A 73 -32.42 23.44 -6.84
C ILE A 73 -32.52 22.51 -8.05
N SER A 74 -31.54 22.59 -8.95
CA SER A 74 -31.44 21.75 -10.14
C SER A 74 -31.24 20.28 -9.76
N ARG A 75 -30.36 19.97 -8.80
CA ARG A 75 -30.16 18.61 -8.28
C ARG A 75 -31.44 18.01 -7.73
N ASN A 76 -32.20 18.74 -6.91
CA ASN A 76 -33.46 18.25 -6.35
C ASN A 76 -34.49 17.91 -7.46
N LYS A 77 -34.59 18.75 -8.51
CA LYS A 77 -35.42 18.44 -9.69
C LYS A 77 -34.96 17.18 -10.41
N LEU A 78 -33.64 16.95 -10.51
CA LEU A 78 -33.09 15.76 -11.15
C LEU A 78 -33.31 14.50 -10.29
N TYR A 79 -33.16 14.56 -8.96
CA TYR A 79 -33.45 13.42 -8.08
C TYR A 79 -34.89 12.91 -8.25
N LYS A 80 -35.85 13.83 -8.40
CA LYS A 80 -37.27 13.48 -8.65
C LYS A 80 -37.52 12.78 -9.98
N LYS A 81 -36.64 12.96 -10.98
CA LYS A 81 -36.77 12.32 -12.29
C LYS A 81 -36.21 10.88 -12.31
N GLY A 82 -35.51 10.44 -11.27
CA GLY A 82 -34.90 9.09 -11.18
C GLY A 82 -33.77 8.85 -12.19
N GLY A 83 -33.08 7.73 -12.06
CA GLY A 83 -31.94 7.32 -12.86
C GLY A 83 -30.68 7.02 -12.04
N VAL A 84 -29.54 7.05 -12.73
CA VAL A 84 -28.21 6.83 -12.16
C VAL A 84 -27.48 8.15 -12.04
N PHE A 85 -26.96 8.44 -10.86
CA PHE A 85 -26.35 9.70 -10.50
C PHE A 85 -24.87 9.51 -10.20
N TYR A 86 -24.04 10.27 -10.91
CA TYR A 86 -22.61 10.39 -10.66
C TYR A 86 -22.31 11.73 -10.02
N SER A 87 -21.55 11.71 -8.90
CA SER A 87 -21.21 12.91 -8.13
C SER A 87 -19.95 12.71 -7.32
N THR A 88 -19.42 13.81 -6.78
CA THR A 88 -18.35 13.72 -5.79
C THR A 88 -18.91 13.29 -4.42
N PRO A 89 -18.12 12.56 -3.61
CA PRO A 89 -18.54 12.16 -2.26
C PRO A 89 -18.98 13.34 -1.39
N ARG A 90 -18.30 14.49 -1.50
CA ARG A 90 -18.63 15.71 -0.75
C ARG A 90 -20.06 16.20 -1.04
N LEU A 91 -20.45 16.25 -2.31
CA LEU A 91 -21.79 16.69 -2.70
C LEU A 91 -22.88 15.73 -2.20
N ILE A 92 -22.63 14.42 -2.28
CA ILE A 92 -23.57 13.40 -1.79
C ILE A 92 -23.79 13.56 -0.28
N ILE A 93 -22.71 13.76 0.49
CA ILE A 93 -22.80 13.97 1.94
C ILE A 93 -23.58 15.25 2.26
N THR A 94 -23.26 16.36 1.60
CA THR A 94 -23.99 17.62 1.81
C THR A 94 -25.48 17.44 1.53
N ASP A 95 -25.84 16.76 0.44
CA ASP A 95 -27.24 16.51 0.09
C ASP A 95 -27.94 15.55 1.07
N PHE A 96 -27.20 14.59 1.65
CA PHE A 96 -27.70 13.68 2.69
C PHE A 96 -27.95 14.39 4.02
N LEU A 97 -27.01 15.24 4.46
CA LEU A 97 -27.12 15.98 5.73
C LEU A 97 -28.17 17.07 5.68
N GLU A 98 -28.28 17.78 4.55
CA GLU A 98 -29.30 18.81 4.34
C GLU A 98 -30.69 18.24 4.03
N SER A 99 -30.83 16.90 3.97
CA SER A 99 -32.08 16.22 3.60
C SER A 99 -32.65 16.68 2.26
N ASN A 100 -31.78 16.98 1.29
CA ASN A 100 -32.16 17.46 -0.04
C ASN A 100 -32.80 16.36 -0.91
N LEU A 101 -32.58 15.09 -0.53
CA LEU A 101 -33.21 13.92 -1.13
C LEU A 101 -33.74 12.99 -0.05
N ASP A 102 -34.73 12.21 -0.45
CA ASP A 102 -35.33 11.19 0.39
C ASP A 102 -34.53 9.90 0.25
N ILE A 103 -33.76 9.57 1.30
CA ILE A 103 -32.83 8.43 1.34
C ILE A 103 -33.60 7.11 1.21
N THR A 104 -34.86 7.07 1.66
CA THR A 104 -35.70 5.86 1.58
C THR A 104 -36.03 5.46 0.14
N LYS A 105 -35.93 6.41 -0.81
CA LYS A 105 -36.16 6.18 -2.23
C LYS A 105 -34.91 5.68 -2.96
N LEU A 106 -33.74 5.68 -2.34
CA LEU A 106 -32.52 5.18 -2.96
C LEU A 106 -32.62 3.67 -3.15
N SER A 107 -32.56 3.25 -4.40
CA SER A 107 -32.63 1.84 -4.79
C SER A 107 -31.35 1.09 -4.44
N CYS A 108 -30.18 1.67 -4.74
CA CYS A 108 -28.89 1.12 -4.33
C CYS A 108 -27.76 2.14 -4.44
N ILE A 109 -26.63 1.85 -3.79
CA ILE A 109 -25.35 2.54 -4.02
C ILE A 109 -24.40 1.54 -4.66
N ILE A 110 -23.84 1.90 -5.81
CA ILE A 110 -22.83 1.11 -6.51
C ILE A 110 -21.47 1.73 -6.21
N VAL A 111 -20.54 0.90 -5.73
CA VAL A 111 -19.20 1.31 -5.34
C VAL A 111 -18.20 0.61 -6.23
N ASN A 112 -17.36 1.38 -6.93
CA ASN A 112 -16.21 0.84 -7.67
C ASN A 112 -14.91 0.98 -6.86
N ASN A 113 -13.89 0.19 -7.21
CA ASN A 113 -12.58 0.20 -6.58
C ASN A 113 -12.69 0.21 -5.04
N ALA A 114 -13.52 -0.68 -4.49
CA ALA A 114 -13.83 -0.71 -3.06
C ALA A 114 -12.60 -0.93 -2.16
N ASP A 115 -11.53 -1.47 -2.74
CA ASP A 115 -10.21 -1.61 -2.13
C ASP A 115 -9.60 -0.26 -1.69
N ASN A 116 -9.83 0.81 -2.46
CA ASN A 116 -9.28 2.15 -2.20
C ASN A 116 -10.00 2.90 -1.07
N ILE A 117 -11.19 2.45 -0.66
CA ILE A 117 -12.00 3.15 0.36
C ILE A 117 -11.36 2.99 1.73
N LYS A 118 -10.93 4.10 2.34
CA LYS A 118 -10.39 4.10 3.70
C LYS A 118 -11.50 4.08 4.75
N GLU A 119 -11.22 3.54 5.94
CA GLU A 119 -12.19 3.41 7.04
C GLU A 119 -12.82 4.76 7.45
N LYS A 120 -12.01 5.83 7.46
CA LYS A 120 -12.44 7.20 7.82
C LYS A 120 -12.65 8.12 6.60
N SER A 121 -12.91 7.54 5.44
CA SER A 121 -13.17 8.30 4.20
C SER A 121 -14.59 8.85 4.15
N LEU A 122 -14.82 9.80 3.24
CA LEU A 122 -16.15 10.35 2.99
C LEU A 122 -17.07 9.27 2.41
N GLU A 123 -16.55 8.40 1.56
CA GLU A 123 -17.24 7.27 0.96
C GLU A 123 -17.76 6.30 2.04
N ALA A 124 -16.92 5.92 3.01
CA ALA A 124 -17.33 5.10 4.14
C ALA A 124 -18.43 5.79 4.98
N PHE A 125 -18.34 7.11 5.15
CA PHE A 125 -19.38 7.87 5.86
C PHE A 125 -20.71 7.90 5.10
N ILE A 126 -20.70 8.02 3.76
CA ILE A 126 -21.92 7.95 2.93
C ILE A 126 -22.61 6.60 3.12
N LEU A 127 -21.85 5.50 3.05
CA LEU A 127 -22.39 4.15 3.22
C LEU A 127 -22.94 3.95 4.63
N TYR A 128 -22.24 4.45 5.65
CA TYR A 128 -22.74 4.43 7.03
C TYR A 128 -24.07 5.17 7.17
N PHE A 129 -24.14 6.40 6.69
CA PHE A 129 -25.33 7.24 6.78
C PHE A 129 -26.52 6.61 6.03
N TYR A 130 -26.27 6.02 4.85
CA TYR A 130 -27.28 5.29 4.09
C TYR A 130 -27.81 4.08 4.86
N SER A 131 -26.92 3.25 5.43
CA SER A 131 -27.30 2.05 6.20
C SER A 131 -28.09 2.36 7.48
N LYS A 132 -27.87 3.55 8.08
CA LYS A 132 -28.58 3.97 9.30
C LYS A 132 -29.98 4.50 9.02
N ASN A 133 -30.15 5.22 7.91
CA ASN A 133 -31.40 5.91 7.57
C ASN A 133 -32.32 5.10 6.65
N CYS A 134 -31.85 3.99 6.07
CA CYS A 134 -32.64 3.10 5.23
C CYS A 134 -32.57 1.66 5.76
N PRO A 135 -33.68 1.07 6.24
CA PRO A 135 -33.66 -0.31 6.77
C PRO A 135 -33.44 -1.38 5.69
N CYS A 136 -33.92 -1.14 4.47
CA CYS A 136 -33.78 -2.03 3.32
C CYS A 136 -32.70 -1.54 2.34
N PHE A 137 -31.52 -1.17 2.85
CA PHE A 137 -30.45 -0.61 2.03
C PHE A 137 -29.80 -1.68 1.12
N SER A 138 -29.39 -1.26 -0.09
CA SER A 138 -28.69 -2.10 -1.06
C SER A 138 -27.35 -1.46 -1.46
N ILE A 139 -26.24 -2.15 -1.17
CA ILE A 139 -24.89 -1.68 -1.52
C ILE A 139 -24.21 -2.75 -2.37
N LYS A 140 -23.81 -2.39 -3.59
CA LYS A 140 -23.08 -3.28 -4.50
C LYS A 140 -21.66 -2.76 -4.66
N ALA A 141 -20.72 -3.41 -4.00
CA ALA A 141 -19.31 -3.03 -4.03
C ALA A 141 -18.50 -3.99 -4.90
N PHE A 142 -17.62 -3.41 -5.71
CA PHE A 142 -16.77 -4.13 -6.64
C PHE A 142 -15.30 -3.76 -6.42
N SER A 143 -14.42 -4.76 -6.47
CA SER A 143 -12.98 -4.54 -6.45
C SER A 143 -12.27 -5.59 -7.31
N SER A 144 -11.26 -5.14 -8.05
CA SER A 144 -10.37 -5.97 -8.86
C SER A 144 -9.11 -6.43 -8.11
N ASN A 145 -8.95 -5.99 -6.86
CA ASN A 145 -7.76 -6.21 -6.07
C ASN A 145 -8.11 -6.83 -4.71
N CYS A 146 -7.48 -7.96 -4.39
CA CYS A 146 -7.67 -8.63 -3.11
C CYS A 146 -6.68 -8.18 -2.03
N ILE A 147 -5.58 -7.52 -2.41
CA ILE A 147 -4.43 -7.28 -1.52
C ILE A 147 -4.83 -6.40 -0.31
N PRO A 148 -5.55 -5.27 -0.47
CA PRO A 148 -5.96 -4.44 0.67
C PRO A 148 -6.91 -5.14 1.65
N PHE A 149 -7.61 -6.18 1.22
CA PHE A 149 -8.49 -6.97 2.08
C PHE A 149 -7.74 -8.05 2.87
N SER A 150 -6.55 -8.46 2.41
CA SER A 150 -5.74 -9.53 3.02
C SER A 150 -4.60 -9.03 3.93
N CYS A 151 -4.36 -7.71 3.98
CA CYS A 151 -3.21 -7.16 4.69
C CYS A 151 -3.50 -6.80 6.15
N GLY A 152 -2.84 -7.51 7.08
CA GLY A 152 -2.92 -7.26 8.52
C GLY A 152 -3.97 -8.10 9.25
N THR A 153 -4.11 -7.89 10.56
CA THR A 153 -5.08 -8.60 11.40
C THR A 153 -6.49 -8.06 11.18
N ASN A 154 -7.46 -8.94 10.89
CA ASN A 154 -8.88 -8.63 10.69
C ASN A 154 -9.13 -7.56 9.60
N SER A 155 -8.26 -7.46 8.59
CA SER A 155 -8.36 -6.45 7.53
C SER A 155 -9.64 -6.58 6.70
N LEU A 156 -10.03 -7.82 6.38
CA LEU A 156 -11.25 -8.09 5.64
C LEU A 156 -12.48 -7.65 6.43
N GLU A 157 -12.55 -8.06 7.70
CA GLU A 157 -13.65 -7.74 8.61
C GLU A 157 -13.81 -6.21 8.75
N ARG A 158 -12.73 -5.49 9.09
CA ARG A 158 -12.75 -4.02 9.20
C ARG A 158 -13.20 -3.34 7.91
N LYS A 159 -12.71 -3.80 6.76
CA LYS A 159 -13.12 -3.27 5.45
C LYS A 159 -14.61 -3.54 5.19
N THR A 160 -15.09 -4.75 5.43
CA THR A 160 -16.51 -5.10 5.24
C THR A 160 -17.43 -4.35 6.20
N GLU A 161 -17.00 -4.12 7.44
CA GLU A 161 -17.70 -3.26 8.40
C GLU A 161 -17.78 -1.81 7.93
N SER A 162 -16.68 -1.27 7.41
CA SER A 162 -16.62 0.09 6.84
C SER A 162 -17.55 0.27 5.63
N LEU A 163 -17.68 -0.78 4.81
CA LEU A 163 -18.55 -0.81 3.63
C LEU A 163 -20.00 -1.17 3.97
N ARG A 164 -20.27 -1.62 5.21
CA ARG A 164 -21.59 -2.10 5.67
C ARG A 164 -22.07 -3.34 4.91
N LEU A 165 -21.16 -4.26 4.60
CA LEU A 165 -21.42 -5.47 3.83
C LEU A 165 -21.10 -6.72 4.65
N THR A 166 -21.94 -7.74 4.53
CA THR A 166 -21.73 -9.06 5.16
C THR A 166 -21.45 -10.14 4.14
N ASN A 167 -22.05 -10.03 2.94
CA ASN A 167 -21.90 -11.01 1.88
C ASN A 167 -20.69 -10.68 1.00
N ILE A 168 -19.80 -11.66 0.84
CA ILE A 168 -18.58 -11.53 0.04
C ILE A 168 -18.63 -12.59 -1.07
N VAL A 169 -18.39 -12.15 -2.31
CA VAL A 169 -18.37 -13.01 -3.49
C VAL A 169 -16.96 -12.95 -4.09
N LEU A 170 -16.29 -14.10 -4.17
CA LEU A 170 -14.89 -14.18 -4.60
C LEU A 170 -14.77 -14.85 -5.97
N TYR A 171 -14.05 -14.19 -6.87
CA TYR A 171 -13.76 -14.69 -8.22
C TYR A 171 -12.24 -14.73 -8.47
N PRO A 172 -11.53 -15.74 -7.91
CA PRO A 172 -10.11 -15.93 -8.18
C PRO A 172 -9.86 -16.44 -9.61
N ARG A 173 -8.65 -16.25 -10.16
CA ARG A 173 -8.32 -16.76 -11.51
C ARG A 173 -8.45 -18.28 -11.64
N PHE A 174 -8.35 -19.01 -10.54
CA PHE A 174 -8.48 -20.46 -10.54
C PHE A 174 -9.92 -20.96 -10.39
N HIS A 175 -10.90 -20.05 -10.29
CA HIS A 175 -12.31 -20.39 -10.26
C HIS A 175 -12.70 -21.15 -11.52
N GLU A 176 -13.54 -22.17 -11.38
CA GLU A 176 -13.86 -23.13 -12.45
C GLU A 176 -14.38 -22.45 -13.72
N THR A 177 -15.34 -21.51 -13.59
CA THR A 177 -15.91 -20.78 -14.73
C THR A 177 -14.92 -19.84 -15.42
N ILE A 178 -13.96 -19.30 -14.67
CA ILE A 178 -12.91 -18.45 -15.22
C ILE A 178 -11.93 -19.33 -15.98
N LYS A 179 -11.49 -20.43 -15.37
CA LYS A 179 -10.63 -21.41 -16.03
C LYS A 179 -11.24 -21.89 -17.34
N SER A 180 -12.51 -22.32 -17.35
CA SER A 180 -13.20 -22.81 -18.55
C SER A 180 -13.25 -21.79 -19.68
N SER A 181 -13.39 -20.50 -19.33
CA SER A 181 -13.49 -19.42 -20.30
C SER A 181 -12.15 -19.00 -20.92
N PHE A 182 -11.02 -19.29 -20.26
CA PHE A 182 -9.67 -18.87 -20.68
C PHE A 182 -8.75 -20.06 -21.06
N ILE A 183 -9.29 -21.26 -21.26
CA ILE A 183 -8.48 -22.44 -21.61
C ILE A 183 -7.79 -22.21 -22.96
N ASN A 184 -6.45 -22.23 -22.96
CA ASN A 184 -5.56 -22.22 -24.13
C ASN A 184 -5.38 -20.90 -24.90
N ASP A 185 -5.71 -19.75 -24.31
CA ASP A 185 -5.63 -18.47 -25.05
C ASP A 185 -4.21 -17.99 -25.40
N ILE A 186 -3.18 -18.44 -24.67
CA ILE A 186 -1.83 -17.88 -24.81
C ILE A 186 -0.81 -19.01 -25.02
N LYS A 187 -0.28 -19.11 -26.26
CA LYS A 187 0.94 -19.86 -26.55
C LYS A 187 2.14 -18.97 -26.23
N TYR A 188 3.02 -19.41 -25.34
CA TYR A 188 4.24 -18.69 -24.99
C TYR A 188 5.47 -19.60 -25.17
N SER A 189 6.60 -19.01 -25.52
CA SER A 189 7.90 -19.68 -25.52
C SER A 189 8.72 -19.17 -24.33
N GLU A 190 9.00 -20.06 -23.37
CA GLU A 190 9.82 -19.73 -22.20
C GLU A 190 11.31 -19.91 -22.55
N HIS A 191 12.08 -18.83 -22.48
CA HIS A 191 13.53 -18.86 -22.62
C HIS A 191 14.20 -18.59 -21.28
N LYS A 192 14.97 -19.55 -20.78
CA LYS A 192 15.69 -19.43 -19.51
C LYS A 192 17.09 -18.85 -19.76
N LEU A 193 17.33 -17.65 -19.26
CA LEU A 193 18.64 -16.98 -19.33
C LEU A 193 19.33 -17.08 -17.97
N LYS A 194 20.58 -17.54 -17.96
CA LYS A 194 21.38 -17.59 -16.72
C LYS A 194 21.98 -16.21 -16.45
N ILE A 195 21.72 -15.66 -15.26
CA ILE A 195 22.37 -14.45 -14.76
C ILE A 195 23.84 -14.76 -14.47
N LYS A 196 24.75 -13.82 -14.80
CA LYS A 196 26.19 -13.97 -14.51
C LYS A 196 26.42 -14.07 -13.00
N ASP A 197 27.34 -14.94 -12.59
CA ASP A 197 27.54 -15.28 -11.17
C ASP A 197 27.87 -14.02 -10.31
N ASP A 198 28.62 -13.04 -10.83
CA ASP A 198 28.90 -11.77 -10.14
C ASP A 198 27.62 -10.98 -9.79
N TYR A 199 26.65 -10.94 -10.69
CA TYR A 199 25.38 -10.23 -10.48
C TYR A 199 24.46 -11.00 -9.54
N MET A 200 24.52 -12.34 -9.60
CA MET A 200 23.76 -13.21 -8.70
C MET A 200 24.21 -13.01 -7.25
N GLU A 201 25.53 -12.92 -7.01
CA GLU A 201 26.09 -12.67 -5.68
C GLU A 201 25.59 -11.33 -5.11
N LEU A 202 25.68 -10.23 -5.89
CA LEU A 202 25.15 -8.92 -5.49
C LEU A 202 23.64 -8.96 -5.23
N GLN A 203 22.87 -9.65 -6.07
CA GLN A 203 21.43 -9.76 -5.92
C GLN A 203 21.05 -10.47 -4.62
N ILE A 204 21.73 -11.56 -4.27
CA ILE A 204 21.47 -12.33 -3.04
C ILE A 204 21.71 -11.43 -1.80
N ILE A 205 22.82 -10.69 -1.79
CA ILE A 205 23.17 -9.82 -0.66
C ILE A 205 22.15 -8.69 -0.49
N LEU A 206 21.76 -8.02 -1.59
CA LEU A 206 20.74 -6.98 -1.56
C LEU A 206 19.38 -7.50 -1.07
N ILE A 207 18.99 -8.71 -1.49
CA ILE A 207 17.76 -9.36 -1.01
C ILE A 207 17.85 -9.65 0.49
N GLU A 208 19.00 -10.08 1.00
CA GLU A 208 19.16 -10.37 2.43
C GLU A 208 19.11 -9.09 3.28
N MET A 209 19.76 -8.01 2.83
CA MET A 209 19.64 -6.68 3.46
C MET A 209 18.18 -6.21 3.49
N LEU A 210 17.46 -6.41 2.39
CA LEU A 210 16.05 -6.05 2.29
C LEU A 210 15.17 -6.86 3.26
N LYS A 211 15.46 -8.16 3.46
CA LYS A 211 14.77 -8.98 4.47
C LYS A 211 15.06 -8.50 5.88
N GLU A 212 16.31 -8.15 6.20
CA GLU A 212 16.69 -7.61 7.51
C GLU A 212 15.92 -6.33 7.82
N ILE A 213 15.86 -5.40 6.87
CA ILE A 213 15.06 -4.17 7.02
C ILE A 213 13.60 -4.51 7.20
N CYS A 214 13.02 -5.43 6.43
CA CYS A 214 11.61 -5.77 6.53
C CYS A 214 11.23 -6.55 7.81
N ARG A 215 12.19 -7.09 8.56
CA ARG A 215 11.96 -7.97 9.73
C ARG A 215 11.10 -7.34 10.86
N PRO A 216 11.21 -6.06 11.20
CA PRO A 216 10.30 -5.42 12.14
C PRO A 216 8.85 -5.38 11.62
N LEU A 217 8.67 -5.24 10.30
CA LEU A 217 7.34 -5.21 9.67
C LEU A 217 6.72 -6.60 9.61
N THR A 218 7.51 -7.63 9.29
CA THR A 218 7.02 -9.02 9.30
C THR A 218 6.51 -9.41 10.68
N LYS A 219 7.21 -9.01 11.74
CA LYS A 219 6.77 -9.21 13.13
C LYS A 219 5.48 -8.44 13.46
N LYS A 220 5.39 -7.18 13.03
CA LYS A 220 4.23 -6.32 13.33
C LYS A 220 2.95 -6.79 12.64
N TYR A 221 3.05 -7.16 11.35
CA TYR A 221 1.88 -7.47 10.53
C TYR A 221 1.61 -8.96 10.38
N GLY A 222 2.52 -9.84 10.80
CA GLY A 222 2.35 -11.30 10.74
C GLY A 222 2.42 -11.87 9.32
N HIS A 223 3.01 -11.12 8.37
CA HIS A 223 3.08 -11.49 6.96
C HIS A 223 4.53 -11.70 6.51
N SER A 224 4.71 -12.46 5.42
CA SER A 224 6.03 -12.64 4.81
C SER A 224 6.59 -11.32 4.27
N TYR A 225 7.91 -11.24 4.11
CA TYR A 225 8.52 -10.03 3.55
C TYR A 225 8.05 -9.81 2.10
N GLU A 226 7.84 -10.86 1.30
CA GLU A 226 7.32 -10.71 -0.07
C GLU A 226 5.94 -10.07 -0.07
N PHE A 227 5.06 -10.52 0.82
CA PHE A 227 3.71 -9.97 0.92
C PHE A 227 3.74 -8.51 1.36
N ILE A 228 4.56 -8.15 2.35
CA ILE A 228 4.73 -6.76 2.78
C ILE A 228 5.22 -5.88 1.63
N MET A 229 6.09 -6.43 0.79
CA MET A 229 6.66 -5.71 -0.35
C MET A 229 5.63 -5.43 -1.44
N ILE A 230 4.68 -6.34 -1.62
CA ILE A 230 3.51 -6.17 -2.49
C ILE A 230 2.52 -5.19 -1.86
N ALA A 231 2.14 -5.40 -0.60
CA ALA A 231 1.21 -4.58 0.16
C ALA A 231 1.63 -3.10 0.22
N ASN A 232 2.94 -2.84 0.33
CA ASN A 232 3.49 -1.49 0.34
C ASN A 232 3.19 -0.70 -0.96
N GLN A 233 2.98 -1.37 -2.09
CA GLN A 233 2.56 -0.68 -3.33
C GLN A 233 1.18 -0.02 -3.20
N PHE A 234 0.36 -0.49 -2.27
CA PHE A 234 -1.01 -0.02 -2.05
C PHE A 234 -1.12 1.00 -0.91
N ASN A 235 0.02 1.50 -0.38
CA ASN A 235 0.07 2.47 0.73
C ASN A 235 -0.77 2.05 1.95
N ILE A 236 -0.94 0.74 2.17
CA ILE A 236 -1.82 0.18 3.21
C ILE A 236 -1.32 0.54 4.61
N PHE A 237 0.00 0.66 4.76
CA PHE A 237 0.63 0.95 6.03
C PHE A 237 0.77 2.46 6.23
N GLU A 238 -0.29 3.10 6.74
CA GLU A 238 -0.27 4.55 7.01
C GLU A 238 0.89 4.97 7.92
N ASP A 239 1.23 4.13 8.91
CA ASP A 239 2.37 4.32 9.83
C ASP A 239 3.73 4.38 9.11
N LEU A 240 3.85 3.78 7.92
CA LEU A 240 5.11 3.69 7.17
C LEU A 240 5.31 4.85 6.20
N ASN A 241 4.25 5.60 5.88
CA ASN A 241 4.22 6.53 4.74
C ASN A 241 5.23 7.69 4.84
N ASN A 242 5.88 7.91 5.99
CA ASN A 242 6.92 8.91 6.19
C ASN A 242 8.16 8.39 6.92
N SER A 243 8.34 7.07 6.99
CA SER A 243 9.48 6.46 7.69
C SER A 243 10.72 6.40 6.78
N THR A 244 11.91 6.63 7.35
CA THR A 244 13.21 6.38 6.69
C THR A 244 13.25 4.97 6.08
N MET A 245 12.71 4.00 6.82
CA MET A 245 12.55 2.61 6.42
C MET A 245 11.83 2.41 5.08
N LEU A 246 10.79 3.20 4.76
CA LEU A 246 10.10 3.10 3.48
C LEU A 246 10.99 3.57 2.32
N TYR A 247 11.76 4.63 2.53
CA TYR A 247 12.74 5.09 1.55
C TYR A 247 13.82 4.04 1.31
N ASP A 248 14.32 3.41 2.37
CA ASP A 248 15.34 2.36 2.28
C ASP A 248 14.83 1.13 1.51
N ILE A 249 13.59 0.70 1.77
CA ILE A 249 12.95 -0.39 1.03
C ILE A 249 12.85 -0.04 -0.46
N LYS A 250 12.44 1.20 -0.80
CA LYS A 250 12.35 1.66 -2.19
C LYS A 250 13.73 1.72 -2.85
N GLU A 251 14.74 2.19 -2.11
CA GLU A 251 16.12 2.28 -2.56
C GLU A 251 16.71 0.90 -2.85
N LEU A 252 16.61 -0.06 -1.92
CA LEU A 252 17.08 -1.42 -2.15
C LEU A 252 16.32 -2.13 -3.29
N LYS A 253 15.00 -1.93 -3.42
CA LYS A 253 14.24 -2.42 -4.59
C LYS A 253 14.81 -1.87 -5.89
N PHE A 254 15.14 -0.59 -5.91
CA PHE A 254 15.72 0.06 -7.08
C PHE A 254 17.10 -0.51 -7.41
N LEU A 255 17.97 -0.70 -6.41
CA LEU A 255 19.28 -1.34 -6.62
C LEU A 255 19.15 -2.77 -7.16
N ILE A 256 18.21 -3.57 -6.63
CA ILE A 256 17.93 -4.93 -7.15
C ILE A 256 17.48 -4.87 -8.62
N SER A 257 16.63 -3.90 -8.97
CA SER A 257 16.20 -3.73 -10.37
C SER A 257 17.35 -3.35 -11.30
N LEU A 258 18.34 -2.57 -10.82
CA LEU A 258 19.54 -2.22 -11.58
C LEU A 258 20.48 -3.41 -11.80
N VAL A 259 20.61 -4.28 -10.80
CA VAL A 259 21.35 -5.56 -10.94
C VAL A 259 20.69 -6.42 -12.02
N GLN A 260 19.36 -6.49 -12.03
CA GLN A 260 18.60 -7.27 -13.03
C GLN A 260 18.63 -6.65 -14.42
N SER A 261 18.65 -5.32 -14.53
CA SER A 261 18.74 -4.63 -15.83
C SER A 261 20.13 -4.68 -16.46
N GLY A 262 21.15 -5.14 -15.71
CA GLY A 262 22.50 -5.38 -16.23
C GLY A 262 23.33 -4.14 -16.52
N SER A 263 22.98 -2.96 -15.99
CA SER A 263 23.73 -1.71 -16.21
C SER A 263 24.79 -1.51 -15.11
N PRO A 264 26.07 -1.85 -15.36
CA PRO A 264 27.07 -1.91 -14.29
C PRO A 264 27.46 -0.51 -13.78
N PHE A 265 27.61 0.46 -14.69
CA PHE A 265 27.99 1.83 -14.33
C PHE A 265 26.89 2.55 -13.54
N LEU A 266 25.63 2.42 -13.98
CA LEU A 266 24.51 3.03 -13.28
C LEU A 266 24.35 2.43 -11.88
N LEU A 267 24.49 1.10 -11.76
CA LEU A 267 24.51 0.43 -10.47
C LEU A 267 25.58 1.03 -9.55
N TYR A 268 26.79 1.30 -10.05
CA TYR A 268 27.85 1.92 -9.25
C TYR A 268 27.45 3.26 -8.67
N CYS A 269 27.01 4.15 -9.56
CA CYS A 269 26.77 5.54 -9.23
C CYS A 269 25.63 5.65 -8.22
N GLU A 270 24.59 4.84 -8.39
CA GLU A 270 23.46 4.78 -7.47
C GLU A 270 23.87 4.15 -6.13
N CYS A 271 24.60 3.04 -6.12
CA CYS A 271 25.13 2.47 -4.87
C CYS A 271 26.01 3.47 -4.11
N LEU A 272 26.88 4.22 -4.81
CA LEU A 272 27.72 5.26 -4.21
C LEU A 272 26.88 6.38 -3.58
N LYS A 273 25.87 6.88 -4.30
CA LYS A 273 24.96 7.92 -3.78
C LYS A 273 24.21 7.42 -2.54
N SER A 274 23.68 6.20 -2.61
CA SER A 274 22.97 5.57 -1.51
C SER A 274 23.85 5.39 -0.27
N ILE A 275 25.09 4.92 -0.44
CA ILE A 275 26.06 4.78 0.67
C ILE A 275 26.38 6.16 1.26
N LYS A 276 26.71 7.17 0.44
CA LYS A 276 26.99 8.53 0.94
C LYS A 276 25.84 9.09 1.77
N LYS A 277 24.60 8.96 1.27
CA LYS A 277 23.40 9.40 1.99
C LYS A 277 23.25 8.70 3.34
N GLN A 278 23.50 7.39 3.42
CA GLN A 278 23.46 6.66 4.69
C GLN A 278 24.57 7.08 5.66
N VAL A 279 25.76 7.40 5.14
CA VAL A 279 26.87 7.92 5.96
C VAL A 279 26.52 9.32 6.51
N GLU A 280 25.91 10.18 5.71
CA GLU A 280 25.44 11.51 6.13
C GLU A 280 24.36 11.45 7.22
N LEU A 281 23.51 10.42 7.20
CA LEU A 281 22.50 10.18 8.25
C LEU A 281 23.09 9.77 9.61
N GLY A 282 24.32 9.25 9.64
CA GLY A 282 25.05 8.93 10.87
C GLY A 282 24.27 8.01 11.82
N LYS A 283 23.69 8.58 12.90
CA LYS A 283 22.91 7.82 13.90
C LYS A 283 21.59 7.27 13.37
N ASP A 284 20.97 8.00 12.44
CA ASP A 284 19.67 7.65 11.87
C ASP A 284 19.81 6.73 10.64
N SER A 285 21.03 6.29 10.35
CA SER A 285 21.31 5.34 9.29
C SER A 285 20.69 3.98 9.59
N THR A 286 20.16 3.34 8.54
CA THR A 286 19.29 2.17 8.68
C THR A 286 19.99 0.94 8.10
N TRP A 287 19.98 0.80 6.78
CA TRP A 287 20.44 -0.39 6.10
C TRP A 287 21.95 -0.52 6.08
N ILE A 288 22.70 0.59 6.20
CA ILE A 288 24.16 0.52 6.28
C ILE A 288 24.64 -0.25 7.53
N ASN A 289 23.78 -0.38 8.55
CA ASN A 289 24.07 -1.09 9.79
C ASN A 289 23.65 -2.57 9.77
N CYS A 290 23.10 -3.06 8.66
CA CYS A 290 22.77 -4.46 8.46
C CYS A 290 24.02 -5.35 8.52
N SER A 291 23.83 -6.62 8.91
CA SER A 291 24.95 -7.57 9.05
C SER A 291 25.63 -7.85 7.70
N SER A 292 24.83 -7.79 6.62
CA SER A 292 25.24 -8.11 5.25
C SER A 292 25.90 -6.94 4.52
N THR A 293 25.93 -5.73 5.09
CA THR A 293 26.44 -4.52 4.42
C THR A 293 27.93 -4.59 4.14
N PHE A 294 28.72 -5.16 5.06
CA PHE A 294 30.16 -5.31 4.85
C PHE A 294 30.44 -6.16 3.60
N LEU A 295 29.73 -7.29 3.48
CA LEU A 295 29.85 -8.19 2.32
C LEU A 295 29.35 -7.51 1.04
N PHE A 296 28.29 -6.69 1.12
CA PHE A 296 27.82 -5.88 -0.01
C PHE A 296 28.90 -4.93 -0.52
N VAL A 297 29.55 -4.18 0.36
CA VAL A 297 30.60 -3.22 -0.04
C VAL A 297 31.80 -3.94 -0.65
N GLU A 298 32.23 -5.07 -0.07
CA GLU A 298 33.36 -5.85 -0.58
C GLU A 298 33.08 -6.43 -1.98
N THR A 299 31.88 -6.99 -2.17
CA THR A 299 31.47 -7.56 -3.47
C THR A 299 31.24 -6.49 -4.53
N LEU A 300 30.69 -5.34 -4.14
CA LEU A 300 30.52 -4.18 -5.02
C LEU A 300 31.87 -3.69 -5.54
N GLU A 301 32.87 -3.52 -4.69
CA GLU A 301 34.21 -3.10 -5.12
C GLU A 301 34.88 -4.11 -6.06
N LYS A 302 34.84 -5.40 -5.73
CA LYS A 302 35.36 -6.47 -6.61
C LYS A 302 34.68 -6.44 -7.98
N PHE A 303 33.37 -6.21 -8.00
CA PHE A 303 32.60 -6.08 -9.23
C PHE A 303 33.07 -4.86 -10.04
N PHE A 304 33.32 -3.72 -9.39
CA PHE A 304 33.80 -2.52 -10.06
C PHE A 304 35.22 -2.60 -10.57
N ASP A 305 36.12 -3.25 -9.85
CA ASP A 305 37.50 -3.42 -10.32
C ASP A 305 37.52 -4.25 -11.61
N LYS A 306 36.73 -5.33 -11.70
CA LYS A 306 36.54 -6.09 -12.95
C LYS A 306 36.01 -5.21 -14.10
N ILE A 307 35.08 -4.30 -13.80
CA ILE A 307 34.51 -3.40 -14.81
C ILE A 307 35.51 -2.35 -15.27
N LYS A 308 36.28 -1.76 -14.35
CA LYS A 308 37.35 -0.81 -14.68
C LYS A 308 38.40 -1.45 -15.56
N GLU A 309 38.82 -2.68 -15.25
CA GLU A 309 39.74 -3.46 -16.07
C GLU A 309 39.18 -3.72 -17.48
N THR A 310 37.87 -3.95 -17.58
CA THR A 310 37.19 -4.22 -18.87
C THR A 310 36.98 -2.94 -19.71
N LEU A 311 36.79 -1.78 -19.07
CA LEU A 311 36.44 -0.51 -19.72
C LEU A 311 37.59 0.52 -19.77
N SER A 312 38.77 0.19 -19.25
CA SER A 312 39.96 1.07 -19.22
C SER A 312 39.70 2.46 -18.62
N ILE A 313 38.81 2.56 -17.62
CA ILE A 313 38.42 3.84 -17.00
C ILE A 313 39.49 4.27 -15.99
N THR A 314 40.07 5.47 -16.18
CA THR A 314 41.20 6.02 -15.40
C THR A 314 40.83 6.98 -14.27
N GLU A 315 39.54 7.21 -14.00
CA GLU A 315 39.13 8.17 -12.97
C GLU A 315 39.35 7.66 -11.54
N ALA A 316 39.73 8.60 -10.65
CA ALA A 316 39.87 8.39 -9.22
C ALA A 316 38.51 8.03 -8.60
N ALA A 317 38.18 6.74 -8.61
CA ALA A 317 37.01 6.20 -7.96
C ALA A 317 37.06 6.54 -6.45
N ILE A 318 35.98 7.14 -5.95
CA ILE A 318 35.78 7.37 -4.52
C ILE A 318 35.93 6.03 -3.79
N ASP A 319 36.83 5.97 -2.81
CA ASP A 319 37.11 4.78 -2.02
C ASP A 319 35.92 4.47 -1.09
N ILE A 320 35.08 3.50 -1.50
CA ILE A 320 33.89 3.08 -0.77
C ILE A 320 34.27 2.49 0.59
N ARG A 321 35.35 1.70 0.65
CA ARG A 321 35.94 1.19 1.88
C ARG A 321 36.33 2.30 2.85
N LYS A 322 36.88 3.41 2.37
CA LYS A 322 37.22 4.54 3.23
C LYS A 322 35.95 5.16 3.83
N LEU A 323 34.94 5.43 3.00
CA LEU A 323 33.65 5.96 3.47
C LEU A 323 32.97 5.04 4.49
N PHE A 324 32.99 3.72 4.25
CA PHE A 324 32.41 2.74 5.17
C PHE A 324 33.20 2.65 6.49
N ARG A 325 34.54 2.65 6.44
CA ARG A 325 35.39 2.67 7.64
C ARG A 325 35.24 3.95 8.46
N ASP A 326 35.09 5.09 7.80
CA ASP A 326 34.84 6.38 8.45
C ASP A 326 33.49 6.36 9.19
N HIS A 327 32.46 5.74 8.60
CA HIS A 327 31.18 5.54 9.27
C HIS A 327 31.23 4.56 10.45
N GLU A 328 31.91 3.42 10.32
CA GLU A 328 32.08 2.48 11.44
C GLU A 328 32.85 3.10 12.62
N THR A 329 33.91 3.86 12.32
CA THR A 329 34.70 4.55 13.36
C THR A 329 33.89 5.65 14.04
N TYR A 330 33.06 6.39 13.30
CA TYR A 330 32.09 7.34 13.87
C TYR A 330 31.10 6.66 14.82
N ARG A 331 30.52 5.51 14.43
CA ARG A 331 29.58 4.74 15.28
C ARG A 331 30.25 4.18 16.53
N LYS A 332 31.48 3.66 16.43
CA LYS A 332 32.27 3.18 17.59
C LYS A 332 32.56 4.31 18.57
N LYS A 333 32.90 5.51 18.08
CA LYS A 333 33.08 6.71 18.92
C LYS A 333 31.78 7.10 19.65
N LEU A 334 30.64 7.03 18.98
CA LEU A 334 29.34 7.33 19.58
C LEU A 334 28.94 6.35 20.70
N LYS A 335 29.16 5.04 20.51
CA LYS A 335 28.93 4.03 21.56
C LYS A 335 29.83 4.28 22.78
N ASN A 336 31.11 4.55 22.54
CA ASN A 336 32.04 4.85 23.63
C ASN A 336 31.64 6.12 24.40
N THR A 337 31.10 7.15 23.72
CA THR A 337 30.60 8.36 24.39
C THR A 337 29.28 8.17 25.15
N SER A 338 28.40 7.25 24.73
CA SER A 338 27.21 6.89 25.52
C SER A 338 27.57 6.05 26.75
N ASP A 339 28.54 5.16 26.62
CA ASP A 339 29.03 4.34 27.73
C ASP A 339 29.77 5.20 28.77
N LEU A 340 30.54 6.20 28.32
CA LEU A 340 31.16 7.22 29.19
C LEU A 340 30.12 8.02 29.98
N LYS A 341 28.99 8.42 29.37
CA LYS A 341 27.90 9.13 30.06
C LYS A 341 27.21 8.25 31.12
N ASN A 342 26.97 6.98 30.81
CA ASN A 342 26.40 6.04 31.78
C ASN A 342 27.38 5.75 32.95
N THR A 343 28.70 5.75 32.71
CA THR A 343 29.68 5.61 33.79
C THR A 343 29.88 6.88 34.63
N SER A 344 29.59 8.07 34.10
CA SER A 344 29.62 9.32 34.87
C SER A 344 28.40 9.50 35.78
N GLU A 345 27.24 8.93 35.41
CA GLU A 345 26.06 8.93 36.28
C GLU A 345 26.20 7.95 37.46
N LEU A 346 26.97 6.87 37.31
CA LEU A 346 27.24 5.89 38.38
C LEU A 346 28.34 6.32 39.38
N LYS A 347 29.07 7.42 39.12
CA LYS A 347 30.13 7.92 40.03
C LYS A 347 29.70 9.08 40.94
N ASN A 348 28.46 9.56 40.84
CA ASN A 348 27.96 10.68 41.67
C ASN A 348 27.01 10.25 42.81
N THR A 349 26.98 8.96 43.17
CA THR A 349 26.24 8.46 44.35
C THR A 349 27.12 7.62 45.26
N SER A 350 28.19 8.19 45.78
CA SER A 350 28.96 7.59 46.88
C SER A 350 29.81 8.66 47.56
N ASP A 351 29.18 9.62 48.22
CA ASP A 351 29.78 10.47 49.26
C ASP A 351 28.65 11.24 49.95
N LEU A 352 28.07 10.64 50.99
CA LEU A 352 27.37 11.31 52.08
C LEU A 352 26.94 10.22 53.07
N ASN A 353 27.84 9.85 53.98
CA ASN A 353 27.48 9.43 55.33
C ASN A 353 28.72 9.41 56.25
N ASN A 354 28.47 9.81 57.49
CA ASN A 354 29.36 9.99 58.64
C ASN A 354 30.01 11.38 58.67
N THR A 355 29.67 12.22 59.64
CA THR A 355 29.98 11.96 61.05
C THR A 355 28.83 12.19 62.03
N SER A 356 28.80 11.30 63.02
CA SER A 356 28.05 11.29 64.26
C SER A 356 28.32 12.52 65.14
N ASP A 357 27.35 12.91 65.98
CA ASP A 357 27.50 12.79 67.45
C ASP A 357 26.32 13.42 68.23
N LEU A 358 25.70 12.56 69.05
CA LEU A 358 25.34 12.72 70.47
C LEU A 358 24.37 13.84 70.95
N ASN A 359 23.27 13.31 71.49
CA ASN A 359 22.72 13.60 72.84
C ASN A 359 21.74 14.77 73.08
N ASN A 360 20.55 14.32 73.48
CA ASN A 360 19.82 14.65 74.72
C ASN A 360 18.87 15.86 74.82
N THR A 361 17.76 15.53 75.50
CA THR A 361 16.89 16.32 76.40
C THR A 361 16.01 17.38 75.76
N SER A 362 14.68 17.13 75.77
CA SER A 362 13.69 17.73 76.70
C SER A 362 13.13 19.03 76.08
N ASP A 363 11.87 19.43 76.13
CA ASP A 363 10.71 19.19 76.97
C ASP A 363 9.45 19.55 76.16
N LEU A 364 8.30 19.00 76.60
CA LEU A 364 6.91 19.44 76.42
C LEU A 364 6.23 19.36 75.04
#